data_AF-A0A821WU75-F1
#
_entry.id   AF-A0A821WU75-F1
#
_cell.length_a   1.000
_cell.length_b   1.000
_cell.length_c   1.000
_cell.angle_alpha   90.00
_cell.angle_beta   90.00
_cell.angle_gamma   90.00
#
_symmetry.space_group_name_H-M   'P 1'
#
loop_
_entity.id
_entity.type
_entity.pdbx_description
1 polymer ?
#
loop_
_entity_poly.entity_id
_entity_poly.type
_entity_poly.pdbx_seq_one_letter_code
_entity_poly.pdbx_strand_id
1 'polypeptide(L)'
;MPSTLRENFIVCSITYKPLIVAYLIKNQLHSERIMIFVHSKKDVDRLSTLLKLLLPDDIKVNHISRNLASKKIQTRLNMFEHGQIQILVCSDVLA
;
A
#
# COMPACT_ATOMS: atom_id res chain seq x y z
N MET A 1 7.23 14.12 14.76
CA MET A 1 6.03 13.77 13.98
C MET A 1 4.99 14.88 14.13
N PRO A 2 4.15 15.15 13.13
CA PRO A 2 3.10 16.17 13.22
C PRO A 2 2.14 15.86 14.38
N SER A 3 1.69 16.88 15.12
CA SER A 3 0.79 16.73 16.27
C SER A 3 -0.61 16.22 15.90
N THR A 4 -0.96 16.27 14.61
CA THR A 4 -2.24 15.76 14.07
C THR A 4 -2.17 14.30 13.64
N LEU A 5 -0.99 13.68 13.65
CA LEU A 5 -0.81 12.28 13.25
C LEU A 5 -1.36 11.37 14.36
N ARG A 6 -2.24 10.43 13.97
CA ARG A 6 -2.74 9.38 14.87
C ARG A 6 -2.03 8.07 14.56
N GLU A 7 -1.44 7.49 15.59
CA GLU A 7 -0.71 6.22 15.50
C GLU A 7 -1.54 5.09 16.12
N ASN A 8 -1.67 3.99 15.39
CA ASN A 8 -2.35 2.78 15.85
C ASN A 8 -1.45 1.58 15.62
N PHE A 9 -1.56 0.58 16.48
CA PHE A 9 -0.81 -0.66 16.39
C PHE A 9 -1.74 -1.87 16.52
N ILE A 10 -1.46 -2.92 15.75
CA ILE A 10 -2.21 -4.18 15.76
C ILE A 10 -1.22 -5.32 16.01
N VAL A 11 -1.40 -6.02 17.14
CA VAL A 11 -0.70 -7.27 17.42
C VAL A 11 -1.28 -8.35 16.51
N CYS A 12 -0.44 -9.01 15.72
CA CYS A 12 -0.88 -10.15 14.93
C CYS A 12 0.26 -11.13 14.65
N SER A 13 -0.11 -12.38 14.35
CA SER A 13 0.86 -13.33 13.80
C SER A 13 1.26 -12.92 12.37
N ILE A 14 2.54 -13.12 12.05
CA ILE A 14 3.13 -12.80 10.75
C ILE A 14 2.34 -13.46 9.61
N THR A 15 1.83 -14.68 9.83
CA THR A 15 1.03 -15.43 8.84
C THR A 15 -0.24 -14.67 8.45
N TYR A 16 -0.89 -13.99 9.40
CA TYR A 16 -2.15 -13.28 9.17
C TYR A 16 -1.97 -11.82 8.77
N LYS A 17 -0.76 -11.25 8.91
CA LYS A 17 -0.48 -9.83 8.65
C LYS A 17 -1.03 -9.35 7.29
N PRO A 18 -0.84 -10.07 6.15
CA PRO A 18 -1.39 -9.62 4.87
C PRO A 18 -2.92 -9.62 4.82
N LEU A 19 -3.56 -10.61 5.45
CA LEU A 19 -5.03 -10.74 5.50
C LEU A 19 -5.65 -9.67 6.38
N ILE A 20 -5.00 -9.34 7.49
CA ILE A 20 -5.41 -8.24 8.37
C ILE A 20 -5.35 -6.92 7.62
N VAL A 21 -4.29 -6.67 6.83
CA VAL A 21 -4.20 -5.46 6.00
C VAL A 21 -5.37 -5.40 5.01
N ALA A 22 -5.67 -6.48 4.28
CA ALA A 22 -6.82 -6.54 3.38
C ALA A 22 -8.15 -6.31 4.11
N TYR A 23 -8.31 -6.88 5.30
CA TYR A 23 -9.48 -6.68 6.16
C TYR A 23 -9.65 -5.22 6.58
N LEU A 24 -8.58 -4.55 7.02
CA LEU A 24 -8.62 -3.14 7.41
C LEU A 24 -8.99 -2.24 6.24
N ILE A 25 -8.39 -2.47 5.07
CA ILE A 25 -8.70 -1.75 3.84
C ILE A 25 -10.19 -1.89 3.53
N LYS A 26 -10.70 -3.13 3.48
CA LYS A 26 -12.08 -3.40 3.09
C LYS A 26 -13.12 -2.85 4.06
N ASN A 27 -12.85 -2.94 5.37
CA ASN A 27 -13.87 -2.67 6.39
C ASN A 27 -13.74 -1.31 7.07
N GLN A 28 -12.56 -0.68 7.04
CA GLN A 28 -12.29 0.53 7.82
C GLN A 28 -11.72 1.68 6.98
N LEU A 29 -10.99 1.38 5.89
CA LEU A 29 -10.23 2.38 5.14
C LEU A 29 -10.61 2.43 3.64
N HIS A 30 -11.77 1.91 3.26
CA HIS A 30 -12.14 1.69 1.85
C HIS A 30 -12.20 2.99 1.01
N SER A 31 -12.44 4.14 1.64
CA SER A 31 -12.46 5.45 0.98
C SER A 31 -11.13 6.20 1.02
N GLU A 32 -10.12 5.65 1.71
CA GLU A 32 -8.85 6.34 1.95
C GLU A 32 -7.83 6.07 0.84
N ARG A 33 -6.91 7.02 0.64
CA ARG A 33 -5.68 6.78 -0.13
C ARG A 33 -4.61 6.24 0.81
N ILE A 34 -4.14 5.03 0.54
CA ILE A 34 -3.31 4.26 1.47
C ILE A 34 -1.93 4.03 0.87
N MET A 35 -0.89 4.44 1.59
CA MET A 35 0.49 4.04 1.31
C MET A 35 0.93 2.95 2.29
N ILE A 36 1.43 1.83 1.77
CA ILE A 36 1.84 0.68 2.57
C ILE A 36 3.33 0.46 2.40
N PHE A 37 4.08 0.56 3.49
CA PHE A 37 5.52 0.34 3.50
C PHE A 37 5.86 -1.09 3.93
N VAL A 38 6.73 -1.74 3.17
CA VAL A 38 7.23 -3.09 3.43
C VAL A 38 8.74 -3.17 3.22
N HIS A 39 9.37 -4.14 3.87
CA HIS A 39 10.83 -4.15 3.97
C HIS A 39 11.55 -4.49 2.65
N SER A 40 10.98 -5.40 1.85
CA SER A 40 11.67 -5.92 0.65
C SER A 40 10.85 -5.76 -0.63
N LYS A 41 11.55 -5.75 -1.77
CA LYS A 41 10.92 -5.81 -3.10
C LYS A 41 10.00 -7.04 -3.24
N LYS A 42 10.41 -8.18 -2.70
CA LYS A 42 9.61 -9.41 -2.74
C LYS A 42 8.30 -9.22 -2.00
N ASP A 43 8.31 -8.51 -0.88
CA ASP A 43 7.09 -8.22 -0.10
C ASP A 43 6.20 -7.22 -0.83
N VAL A 44 6.78 -6.22 -1.52
CA VAL A 44 6.03 -5.30 -2.37
C VAL A 44 5.24 -6.06 -3.45
N ASP A 45 5.92 -6.94 -4.18
CA ASP A 45 5.32 -7.70 -5.27
C ASP A 45 4.25 -8.69 -4.75
N ARG A 46 4.55 -9.42 -3.66
CA ARG A 46 3.63 -10.38 -3.05
C ARG A 46 2.38 -9.70 -2.48
N LEU A 47 2.55 -8.65 -1.69
CA LEU A 47 1.43 -7.96 -1.05
C LEU A 47 0.56 -7.25 -2.09
N SER A 48 1.16 -6.54 -3.05
CA SER A 48 0.39 -5.86 -4.08
C SER A 48 -0.43 -6.83 -4.94
N THR A 49 0.13 -8.01 -5.25
CA THR A 49 -0.59 -9.07 -5.97
C THR A 49 -1.74 -9.63 -5.14
N LEU A 50 -1.49 -9.92 -3.86
CA LEU A 50 -2.52 -10.43 -2.96
C LEU A 50 -3.67 -9.43 -2.77
N LEU A 51 -3.37 -8.14 -2.59
CA LEU A 51 -4.39 -7.11 -2.43
C LEU A 51 -5.25 -6.96 -3.69
N LYS A 52 -4.66 -7.04 -4.89
CA LYS A 52 -5.43 -7.06 -6.15
C LYS A 52 -6.38 -8.24 -6.27
N LEU A 53 -6.07 -9.36 -5.62
CA LEU A 53 -6.92 -10.56 -5.63
C LEU A 53 -8.03 -10.50 -4.57
N LEU A 54 -7.76 -9.88 -3.42
CA LEU A 54 -8.67 -9.89 -2.27
C LEU A 54 -9.61 -8.67 -2.20
N LEU A 55 -9.21 -7.56 -2.81
CA LEU A 55 -9.98 -6.32 -2.83
C LEU A 55 -10.88 -6.26 -4.06
N PRO A 56 -12.01 -5.54 -4.00
CA PRO A 56 -12.85 -5.36 -5.18
C PRO A 56 -12.16 -4.51 -6.26
N ASP A 57 -12.58 -4.70 -7.51
CA ASP A 57 -11.90 -4.17 -8.71
C ASP A 57 -11.89 -2.64 -8.82
N ASP A 58 -12.74 -1.96 -8.05
CA ASP A 58 -12.82 -0.51 -7.92
C ASP A 58 -11.64 0.06 -7.13
N ILE A 59 -11.01 -0.72 -6.25
CA ILE A 59 -9.83 -0.31 -5.50
C ILE A 59 -8.57 -0.53 -6.35
N LYS A 60 -7.99 0.56 -6.88
CA LYS A 60 -6.78 0.47 -7.69
C LYS A 60 -5.53 0.36 -6.82
N VAL A 61 -4.94 -0.84 -6.83
CA VAL A 61 -3.67 -1.14 -6.17
C VAL A 61 -2.51 -1.06 -7.16
N ASN A 62 -1.46 -0.30 -6.81
CA ASN A 62 -0.19 -0.27 -7.51
C ASN A 62 0.97 -0.43 -6.52
N HIS A 63 2.19 -0.49 -7.03
CA HIS A 63 3.37 -0.57 -6.18
C HIS A 63 4.52 0.28 -6.68
N ILE A 64 5.55 0.51 -5.86
CA ILE A 64 6.84 1.04 -6.32
C ILE A 64 7.94 0.14 -5.77
N SER A 65 8.79 -0.36 -6.67
CA SER A 65 9.95 -1.18 -6.33
C SER A 65 11.25 -0.47 -6.72
N ARG A 66 12.36 -0.83 -6.07
CA ARG A 66 13.67 -0.18 -6.25
C ARG A 66 14.18 -0.12 -7.71
N ASN A 67 13.74 -1.03 -8.57
CA ASN A 67 14.20 -1.09 -9.97
C ASN A 67 13.27 -0.33 -10.93
N LEU A 68 12.24 0.34 -10.42
CA LEU A 68 11.32 1.10 -11.25
C LEU A 68 12.01 2.41 -11.69
N ALA A 69 12.07 2.67 -12.99
CA ALA A 69 12.65 3.90 -13.51
C ALA A 69 11.99 5.15 -12.90
N SER A 70 12.77 6.18 -12.59
CA SER A 70 12.31 7.39 -11.88
C SER A 70 11.09 8.05 -12.54
N LYS A 71 11.01 8.06 -13.88
CA LYS A 71 9.83 8.54 -14.61
C LYS A 71 8.56 7.78 -14.22
N LYS A 72 8.63 6.44 -14.13
CA LYS A 72 7.50 5.59 -13.72
C LYS A 72 7.15 5.76 -12.24
N ILE A 73 8.15 5.98 -11.37
CA ILE A 73 7.93 6.34 -9.97
C ILE A 73 7.09 7.62 -9.90
N GLN A 74 7.54 8.69 -10.57
CA GLN A 74 6.83 9.97 -10.57
C GLN A 74 5.43 9.84 -11.15
N THR A 75 5.26 9.08 -12.24
CA THR A 75 3.92 8.81 -12.79
C THR A 75 3.02 8.14 -11.75
N ARG A 76 3.49 7.10 -11.05
CA ARG A 76 2.67 6.41 -10.04
C ARG A 76 2.35 7.31 -8.84
N LEU A 77 3.29 8.15 -8.40
CA LEU A 77 3.04 9.13 -7.34
C LEU A 77 2.01 10.17 -7.76
N ASN A 78 2.13 10.72 -8.96
CA ASN A 78 1.15 11.68 -9.49
C ASN A 78 -0.24 11.02 -9.60
N MET A 79 -0.33 9.78 -10.11
CA MET A 79 -1.59 9.04 -10.18
C MET A 79 -2.19 8.80 -8.78
N PHE A 80 -1.35 8.52 -7.78
CA PHE A 80 -1.78 8.35 -6.39
C PHE A 80 -2.30 9.66 -5.79
N GLU A 81 -1.58 10.76 -5.98
CA GLU A 81 -1.98 12.11 -5.54
C GLU A 81 -3.34 12.51 -6.12
N HIS A 82 -3.59 12.22 -7.39
CA HIS A 82 -4.84 12.52 -8.08
C HIS A 82 -5.95 11.48 -7.86
N GLY A 83 -5.74 10.47 -7.00
CA GLY A 83 -6.75 9.46 -6.66
C GLY A 83 -7.03 8.43 -7.76
N GLN A 84 -6.19 8.34 -8.79
CA GLN A 84 -6.26 7.29 -9.82
C GLN A 84 -5.69 5.95 -9.31
N ILE A 85 -4.89 6.01 -8.24
CA ILE A 85 -4.43 4.85 -7.46
C ILE A 85 -4.89 5.08 -6.02
N GLN A 86 -5.65 4.15 -5.46
CA GLN A 86 -6.09 4.21 -4.06
C GLN A 86 -5.02 3.62 -3.13
N ILE A 87 -4.30 2.58 -3.57
CA ILE A 87 -3.33 1.90 -2.71
C ILE A 87 -1.97 1.81 -3.40
N LEU A 88 -0.93 2.28 -2.71
CA LEU A 88 0.44 2.23 -3.18
C LEU A 88 1.31 1.43 -2.21
N VAL A 89 1.80 0.27 -2.64
CA VAL A 89 2.73 -0.55 -1.84
C VAL A 89 4.17 -0.20 -2.21
N CYS A 90 4.98 0.20 -1.24
CA CYS A 90 6.33 0.71 -1.44
C CYS A 90 7.34 -0.04 -0.57
N SER A 91 8.59 -0.14 -1.03
CA SER A 91 9.68 -0.53 -0.14
C SER A 91 10.22 0.67 0.64
N ASP A 92 10.65 0.47 1.89
CA ASP A 92 11.17 1.50 2.81
C ASP A 92 12.27 2.41 2.22
N VAL A 93 12.92 2.01 1.13
CA VAL A 93 13.97 2.80 0.44
C VAL A 93 13.42 4.02 -0.32
N LEU A 94 12.10 4.18 -0.40
CA LEU A 94 11.44 5.27 -1.14
C LEU A 94 10.81 6.33 -0.22
N ALA A 95 10.88 6.16 1.11
CA ALA A 95 10.35 7.09 2.10
C ALA A 95 11.46 7.87 2.82
#